data_AF-A0A9D9WPI7-F1
#
_entry.id   AF-A0A9D9WPI7-F1
#
_cell.length_a   1.000
_cell.length_b   1.000
_cell.length_c   1.000
_cell.angle_alpha   90.00
_cell.angle_beta   90.00
_cell.angle_gamma   90.00
#
_symmetry.space_group_name_H-M   'P 1'
#
loop_
_entity.id
_entity.type
_entity.pdbx_description
1 polymer ?
#
loop_
_entity_poly.entity_id
_entity_poly.type
_entity_poly.pdbx_seq_one_letter_code
_entity_poly.pdbx_strand_id
1 'polypeptide(L)'
;MPRPLRVFLCHSSNDKPAVRELYQKLRAETWIQPWLDEEELYPGQDWNMEIEKAVEAADAILVCLSKGSITKEGYIQRELRIVLDFADYKPEGTLYIIPVRLEECEPPRRLRAWQYADYFEGQRDRAFQRLLVSLKRRADALGLPGDEVERKQIEESKKRETEDAAQAEREAKEKEDREAAAKAKREKEAKAKAKAEREAGSQPRSKFISWVSANSLSFIFSGISFIVLLFIYFGGKYYSQNNPTLTETPSVAPSETPKPPTPTKTKIPSTPTATPTLAPGATMISEQDGMVMIYVPAGTFTMGSDTISDEQPIHQVFLDAYWIYQTEVTNKQYKACVDAGICELPSNTDSSTRANYYGNPEFDNFPVLYVNWDKANRYCEVWAKGDLPTEAQWEKAARGTDGRTYPWGNEAPSANVLNYNSNVGDTTEVGKYPNGASFYGAYDMAGNVWEWVNDYYQSDYYATLGGNVSNPQGPASGDSRVLRGGSWGSNVSGVRSANRLRFDPSLTDINVGFRCSRGTSP
;
A
#
# COMPACT_ATOMS: atom_id res chain seq x y z
N MET A 1 16.57 -20.66 -4.31
CA MET A 1 17.47 -19.51 -4.59
C MET A 1 16.96 -18.31 -3.81
N PRO A 2 17.82 -17.36 -3.42
CA PRO A 2 17.37 -16.13 -2.77
C PRO A 2 16.51 -15.30 -3.72
N ARG A 3 15.60 -14.48 -3.18
CA ARG A 3 14.72 -13.62 -4.00
C ARG A 3 15.48 -12.38 -4.50
N PRO A 4 15.12 -11.83 -5.68
CA PRO A 4 15.64 -10.55 -6.14
C PRO A 4 15.14 -9.36 -5.28
N LEU A 5 15.77 -8.20 -5.46
CA LEU A 5 15.34 -6.92 -4.92
C LEU A 5 14.11 -6.41 -5.69
N ARG A 6 12.98 -6.23 -5.03
CA ARG A 6 11.75 -5.72 -5.65
C ARG A 6 11.80 -4.19 -5.71
N VAL A 7 11.65 -3.63 -6.90
CA VAL A 7 11.80 -2.19 -7.15
C VAL A 7 10.55 -1.63 -7.83
N PHE A 8 9.80 -0.76 -7.14
CA PHE A 8 8.60 -0.12 -7.71
C PHE A 8 8.98 1.14 -8.50
N LEU A 9 8.39 1.35 -9.70
CA LEU A 9 8.60 2.54 -10.52
C LEU A 9 7.36 3.46 -10.49
N CYS A 10 7.35 4.43 -9.57
CA CYS A 10 6.31 5.47 -9.52
C CYS A 10 6.56 6.52 -10.60
N HIS A 11 5.57 6.84 -11.43
CA HIS A 11 5.72 7.75 -12.58
C HIS A 11 4.39 8.31 -13.09
N SER A 12 4.42 9.31 -13.98
CA SER A 12 3.19 9.77 -14.65
C SER A 12 2.98 9.08 -16.00
N SER A 13 1.74 9.04 -16.46
CA SER A 13 1.40 8.57 -17.80
C SER A 13 2.11 9.33 -18.94
N ASN A 14 2.58 10.55 -18.71
CA ASN A 14 3.39 11.31 -19.66
C ASN A 14 4.86 10.81 -19.73
N ASP A 15 5.36 10.19 -18.67
CA ASP A 15 6.77 9.81 -18.50
C ASP A 15 7.10 8.42 -19.05
N LYS A 16 6.06 7.65 -19.42
CA LYS A 16 6.12 6.26 -19.90
C LYS A 16 7.27 5.95 -20.86
N PRO A 17 7.61 6.78 -21.88
CA PRO A 17 8.71 6.46 -22.81
C PRO A 17 10.08 6.29 -22.12
N ALA A 18 10.42 7.18 -21.18
CA ALA A 18 11.68 7.12 -20.45
C ALA A 18 11.65 6.07 -19.32
N VAL A 19 10.49 5.90 -18.68
CA VAL A 19 10.29 4.92 -17.60
C VAL A 19 10.36 3.48 -18.14
N ARG A 20 9.84 3.21 -19.34
CA ARG A 20 9.99 1.89 -19.99
C ARG A 20 11.44 1.58 -20.33
N GLU A 21 12.26 2.54 -20.78
CA GLU A 21 13.70 2.30 -20.98
C GLU A 21 14.37 1.91 -19.66
N LEU A 22 14.07 2.65 -18.58
CA LEU A 22 14.59 2.36 -17.24
C LEU A 22 14.12 0.99 -16.72
N TYR A 23 12.84 0.64 -16.90
CA TYR A 23 12.29 -0.68 -16.53
C TYR A 23 13.02 -1.81 -17.27
N GLN A 24 13.19 -1.72 -18.59
CA GLN A 24 13.88 -2.77 -19.36
C GLN A 24 15.36 -2.89 -18.96
N LYS A 25 16.03 -1.77 -18.67
CA LYS A 25 17.40 -1.77 -18.12
C LYS A 25 17.49 -2.42 -16.74
N LEU A 26 16.54 -2.15 -15.83
CA LEU A 26 16.46 -2.82 -14.52
C LEU A 26 16.13 -4.31 -14.65
N ARG A 27 15.27 -4.69 -15.59
CA ARG A 27 14.85 -6.09 -15.83
C ARG A 27 15.98 -6.95 -16.41
N ALA A 28 16.99 -6.34 -17.04
CA ALA A 28 18.19 -7.02 -17.49
C ALA A 28 19.14 -7.43 -16.34
N GLU A 29 19.00 -6.85 -15.16
CA GLU A 29 19.77 -7.19 -13.96
C GLU A 29 19.09 -8.36 -13.22
N THR A 30 19.70 -9.55 -13.22
CA THR A 30 19.06 -10.78 -12.70
C THR A 30 18.68 -10.73 -11.21
N TRP A 31 19.30 -9.82 -10.46
CA TRP A 31 19.10 -9.60 -9.03
C TRP A 31 18.03 -8.53 -8.72
N ILE A 32 17.42 -7.90 -9.73
CA ILE A 32 16.36 -6.89 -9.60
C ILE A 32 15.06 -7.43 -10.21
N GLN A 33 13.97 -7.27 -9.47
CA GLN A 33 12.60 -7.46 -9.97
C GLN A 33 11.91 -6.09 -10.01
N PRO A 34 11.98 -5.36 -11.15
CA PRO A 34 11.26 -4.11 -11.29
C PRO A 34 9.75 -4.38 -11.44
N TRP A 35 8.92 -3.52 -10.86
CA TRP A 35 7.47 -3.53 -11.01
C TRP A 35 7.02 -2.26 -11.74
N LEU A 36 6.21 -2.42 -12.78
CA LEU A 36 5.64 -1.34 -13.58
C LEU A 36 4.18 -1.68 -13.90
N ASP A 37 3.29 -0.74 -13.60
CA ASP A 37 1.83 -0.82 -13.77
C ASP A 37 1.38 -1.43 -15.11
N GLU A 38 1.95 -0.99 -16.23
CA GLU A 38 1.54 -1.37 -17.59
C GLU A 38 1.97 -2.79 -17.99
N GLU A 39 2.98 -3.35 -17.31
CA GLU A 39 3.52 -4.69 -17.61
C GLU A 39 3.00 -5.74 -16.61
N GLU A 40 2.66 -5.34 -15.38
CA GLU A 40 2.32 -6.23 -14.26
C GLU A 40 0.81 -6.28 -13.93
N LEU A 41 -0.01 -5.36 -14.46
CA LEU A 41 -1.48 -5.36 -14.24
C LEU A 41 -2.24 -6.12 -15.33
N TYR A 42 -2.95 -7.17 -14.93
CA TYR A 42 -3.83 -7.95 -15.81
C TYR A 42 -5.20 -7.27 -16.01
N PRO A 43 -5.81 -7.39 -17.20
CA PRO A 43 -7.16 -6.89 -17.45
C PRO A 43 -8.18 -7.45 -16.45
N GLY A 44 -8.86 -6.55 -15.72
CA GLY A 44 -9.86 -6.90 -14.71
C GLY A 44 -9.36 -6.85 -13.26
N GLN A 45 -8.07 -6.56 -13.00
CA GLN A 45 -7.59 -6.22 -11.65
C GLN A 45 -7.96 -4.78 -11.26
N ASP A 46 -8.14 -4.54 -9.96
CA ASP A 46 -8.23 -3.18 -9.42
C ASP A 46 -6.83 -2.55 -9.37
N TRP A 47 -6.63 -1.54 -10.22
CA TRP A 47 -5.39 -0.80 -10.38
C TRP A 47 -4.86 -0.20 -9.07
N ASN A 48 -5.74 0.33 -8.20
CA ASN A 48 -5.32 0.97 -6.95
C ASN A 48 -4.83 -0.08 -5.95
N MET A 49 -5.61 -1.17 -5.78
CA MET A 49 -5.28 -2.24 -4.85
C MET A 49 -3.95 -2.93 -5.21
N GLU A 50 -3.69 -3.19 -6.49
CA GLU A 50 -2.45 -3.83 -6.92
C GLU A 50 -1.24 -2.87 -6.83
N ILE A 51 -1.41 -1.56 -7.04
CA ILE A 51 -0.37 -0.57 -6.75
C ILE A 51 -0.03 -0.54 -5.26
N GLU A 52 -1.03 -0.50 -4.37
CA GLU A 52 -0.79 -0.49 -2.92
C GLU A 52 -0.02 -1.74 -2.46
N LYS A 53 -0.43 -2.93 -2.92
CA LYS A 53 0.30 -4.18 -2.69
C LYS A 53 1.73 -4.14 -3.22
N ALA A 54 1.94 -3.56 -4.40
CA ALA A 54 3.26 -3.48 -5.02
C ALA A 54 4.19 -2.48 -4.29
N VAL A 55 3.65 -1.38 -3.76
CA VAL A 55 4.38 -0.41 -2.91
C VAL A 55 4.72 -1.02 -1.55
N GLU A 56 3.76 -1.70 -0.90
CA GLU A 56 3.98 -2.41 0.37
C GLU A 56 5.03 -3.53 0.21
N ALA A 57 4.97 -4.26 -0.91
CA ALA A 57 5.93 -5.29 -1.27
C ALA A 57 7.27 -4.74 -1.79
N ALA A 58 7.41 -3.45 -2.08
CA ALA A 58 8.64 -2.91 -2.62
C ALA A 58 9.77 -2.94 -1.57
N ASP A 59 10.97 -3.32 -2.01
CA ASP A 59 12.17 -3.19 -1.17
C ASP A 59 12.84 -1.82 -1.36
N ALA A 60 12.68 -1.22 -2.55
CA ALA A 60 13.03 0.15 -2.92
C ALA A 60 12.04 0.72 -3.96
N ILE A 61 11.97 2.05 -4.05
CA ILE A 61 11.02 2.78 -4.91
C ILE A 61 11.76 3.88 -5.67
N LEU A 62 11.65 3.84 -7.01
CA LEU A 62 12.14 4.88 -7.90
C LEU A 62 11.00 5.84 -8.21
N VAL A 63 11.12 7.10 -7.76
CA VAL A 63 10.12 8.14 -8.00
C VAL A 63 10.54 8.97 -9.21
N CYS A 64 9.89 8.75 -10.35
CA CYS A 64 10.23 9.38 -11.61
C CYS A 64 9.60 10.77 -11.72
N LEU A 65 10.44 11.79 -11.92
CA LEU A 65 10.07 13.20 -11.89
C LEU A 65 10.30 13.88 -13.25
N SER A 66 9.30 14.62 -13.72
CA SER A 66 9.37 15.49 -14.89
C SER A 66 8.56 16.77 -14.63
N LYS A 67 8.65 17.78 -15.50
CA LYS A 67 7.83 19.00 -15.38
C LYS A 67 6.34 18.66 -15.41
N GLY A 68 5.94 17.71 -16.25
CA GLY A 68 4.56 17.22 -16.32
C GLY A 68 4.14 16.38 -15.11
N SER A 69 5.08 15.73 -14.44
CA SER A 69 4.85 14.93 -13.23
C SER A 69 4.70 15.81 -11.98
N ILE A 70 5.48 16.89 -11.84
CA ILE A 70 5.45 17.77 -10.66
C ILE A 70 4.37 18.88 -10.70
N THR A 71 3.85 19.24 -11.87
CA THR A 71 2.88 20.34 -12.03
C THR A 71 1.42 19.90 -12.16
N LYS A 72 1.17 18.60 -12.36
CA LYS A 72 -0.19 18.06 -12.44
C LYS A 72 -0.75 17.76 -11.06
N GLU A 73 -1.93 18.28 -10.78
CA GLU A 73 -2.88 17.66 -9.86
C GLU A 73 -3.42 16.37 -10.50
N GLY A 74 -3.46 15.27 -9.74
CA GLY A 74 -3.91 13.96 -10.25
C GLY A 74 -3.09 12.78 -9.72
N TYR A 75 -3.22 11.63 -10.40
CA TYR A 75 -2.81 10.29 -9.93
C TYR A 75 -1.39 10.17 -9.35
N ILE A 76 -0.39 10.88 -9.90
CA ILE A 76 0.97 10.85 -9.33
C ILE A 76 0.97 11.31 -7.86
N GLN A 77 0.14 12.29 -7.49
CA GLN A 77 0.08 12.81 -6.13
C GLN A 77 -0.50 11.76 -5.16
N ARG A 78 -1.31 10.82 -5.65
CA ARG A 78 -1.86 9.70 -4.88
C ARG A 78 -0.81 8.61 -4.67
N GLU A 79 -0.17 8.15 -5.75
CA GLU A 79 0.94 7.19 -5.65
C GLU A 79 2.09 7.74 -4.79
N LEU A 80 2.50 8.98 -5.06
CA LEU A 80 3.57 9.64 -4.34
C LEU A 80 3.21 9.83 -2.86
N ARG A 81 1.94 10.11 -2.52
CA ARG A 81 1.48 10.14 -1.13
C ARG A 81 1.65 8.77 -0.47
N ILE A 82 1.08 7.72 -1.05
CA ILE A 82 1.19 6.34 -0.52
C ILE A 82 2.67 5.97 -0.34
N VAL A 83 3.51 6.22 -1.35
CA VAL A 83 4.96 5.97 -1.33
C VAL A 83 5.68 6.75 -0.22
N LEU A 84 5.36 8.04 -0.05
CA LEU A 84 5.95 8.89 1.01
C LEU A 84 5.51 8.45 2.40
N ASP A 85 4.24 8.10 2.56
CA ASP A 85 3.69 7.64 3.84
C ASP A 85 4.30 6.27 4.20
N PHE A 86 4.48 5.35 3.23
CA PHE A 86 5.25 4.11 3.43
C PHE A 86 6.74 4.33 3.74
N ALA A 87 7.34 5.41 3.22
CA ALA A 87 8.71 5.80 3.54
C ALA A 87 8.85 6.37 4.96
N ASP A 88 7.81 7.06 5.44
CA ASP A 88 7.75 7.60 6.79
C ASP A 88 7.74 6.49 7.88
N TYR A 89 7.39 5.25 7.53
CA TYR A 89 7.53 4.05 8.37
C TYR A 89 8.87 3.31 8.24
N LYS A 90 9.86 3.82 7.47
CA LYS A 90 11.20 3.20 7.38
C LYS A 90 12.20 3.91 8.30
N PRO A 91 13.21 3.20 8.87
CA PRO A 91 14.26 3.84 9.65
C PRO A 91 14.99 4.95 8.89
N GLU A 92 15.45 5.98 9.61
CA GLU A 92 16.21 7.08 9.00
C GLU A 92 17.42 6.58 8.20
N GLY A 93 17.72 7.27 7.09
CA GLY A 93 18.80 6.88 6.18
C GLY A 93 18.52 5.65 5.31
N THR A 94 17.35 4.99 5.44
CA THR A 94 16.98 3.88 4.55
C THR A 94 16.86 4.36 3.10
N LEU A 95 17.58 3.71 2.19
CA LEU A 95 17.46 3.88 0.73
C LEU A 95 16.17 3.23 0.19
N TYR A 96 15.02 3.72 0.67
CA TYR A 96 13.70 3.24 0.25
C TYR A 96 13.12 4.10 -0.88
N ILE A 97 13.14 5.44 -0.76
CA ILE A 97 12.82 6.34 -1.88
C ILE A 97 14.12 6.80 -2.55
N ILE A 98 14.15 6.71 -3.88
CA ILE A 98 15.21 7.28 -4.73
C ILE A 98 14.53 8.15 -5.80
N PRO A 99 14.61 9.50 -5.71
CA PRO A 99 14.06 10.36 -6.75
C PRO A 99 14.90 10.30 -8.04
N VAL A 100 14.24 10.15 -9.17
CA VAL A 100 14.84 10.03 -10.50
C VAL A 100 14.28 11.12 -11.40
N ARG A 101 15.06 12.17 -11.69
CA ARG A 101 14.63 13.23 -12.60
C ARG A 101 14.86 12.79 -14.05
N LEU A 102 13.80 12.78 -14.85
CA LEU A 102 13.84 12.41 -16.27
C LEU A 102 14.19 13.59 -17.18
N GLU A 103 13.92 14.81 -16.70
CA GLU A 103 14.32 16.08 -17.30
C GLU A 103 14.66 17.10 -16.19
N GLU A 104 15.17 18.28 -16.58
CA GLU A 104 15.43 19.36 -15.62
C GLU A 104 14.13 19.88 -15.00
N CYS A 105 13.91 19.52 -13.74
CA CYS A 105 12.76 19.91 -12.93
C CYS A 105 13.13 20.06 -11.44
N GLU A 106 12.33 20.83 -10.71
CA GLU A 106 12.46 21.02 -9.26
C GLU A 106 11.65 19.96 -8.50
N PRO A 107 12.25 19.11 -7.66
CA PRO A 107 11.50 18.14 -6.87
C PRO A 107 10.46 18.80 -5.94
N PRO A 108 9.30 18.16 -5.69
CA PRO A 108 8.35 18.56 -4.65
C PRO A 108 9.00 18.70 -3.27
N ARG A 109 8.47 19.60 -2.42
CA ARG A 109 9.10 19.97 -1.12
C ARG A 109 9.53 18.77 -0.26
N ARG A 110 8.67 17.75 -0.11
CA ARG A 110 9.01 16.50 0.63
C ARG A 110 10.25 15.82 0.00
N LEU A 111 10.28 15.66 -1.32
CA LEU A 111 11.36 14.96 -2.03
C LEU A 111 12.72 15.69 -2.06
N ARG A 112 12.77 17.00 -1.79
CA ARG A 112 14.02 17.80 -1.87
C ARG A 112 15.09 17.40 -0.86
N ALA A 113 14.73 16.74 0.23
CA ALA A 113 15.68 16.27 1.23
C ALA A 113 16.57 15.11 0.73
N TRP A 114 16.12 14.35 -0.27
CA TRP A 114 16.84 13.20 -0.80
C TRP A 114 17.69 13.55 -2.02
N GLN A 115 18.85 12.90 -2.13
CA GLN A 115 19.70 12.96 -3.31
C GLN A 115 19.03 12.27 -4.50
N TYR A 116 19.04 12.94 -5.65
CA TYR A 116 18.38 12.50 -6.88
C TYR A 116 19.36 11.98 -7.94
N ALA A 117 18.83 11.15 -8.85
CA ALA A 117 19.52 10.69 -10.06
C ALA A 117 18.97 11.41 -11.30
N ASP A 118 19.83 12.10 -12.04
CA ASP A 118 19.47 12.85 -13.25
C ASP A 118 19.55 11.95 -14.49
N TYR A 119 18.44 11.28 -14.81
CA TYR A 119 18.28 10.32 -15.90
C TYR A 119 18.01 11.00 -17.26
N PHE A 120 18.75 12.07 -17.54
CA PHE A 120 18.54 12.91 -18.72
C PHE A 120 19.12 12.28 -19.99
N GLU A 121 18.61 12.68 -21.14
CA GLU A 121 19.15 12.29 -22.45
C GLU A 121 20.63 12.67 -22.58
N GLY A 122 21.40 11.80 -23.25
CA GLY A 122 22.86 11.90 -23.33
C GLY A 122 23.63 11.44 -22.09
N GLN A 123 22.99 11.23 -20.93
CA GLN A 123 23.65 10.72 -19.71
C GLN A 123 22.93 9.58 -18.98
N ARG A 124 21.88 8.99 -19.59
CA ARG A 124 21.08 7.88 -19.03
C ARG A 124 21.92 6.73 -18.48
N ASP A 125 23.00 6.32 -19.15
CA ASP A 125 23.83 5.19 -18.69
C ASP A 125 24.65 5.53 -17.43
N ARG A 126 25.17 6.76 -17.33
CA ARG A 126 25.87 7.24 -16.12
C ARG A 126 24.89 7.35 -14.94
N ALA A 127 23.67 7.81 -15.21
CA ALA A 127 22.60 7.87 -14.21
C ALA A 127 22.16 6.47 -13.76
N PHE A 128 22.02 5.52 -14.70
CA PHE A 128 21.70 4.13 -14.42
C PHE A 128 22.75 3.47 -13.53
N GLN A 129 24.04 3.63 -13.83
CA GLN A 129 25.12 3.10 -12.98
C GLN A 129 25.10 3.68 -11.55
N ARG A 130 24.74 4.96 -11.38
CA ARG A 130 24.52 5.54 -10.05
C ARG A 130 23.31 4.94 -9.33
N LEU A 131 22.22 4.65 -10.04
CA LEU A 131 21.03 3.98 -9.48
C LEU A 131 21.36 2.56 -9.02
N LEU A 132 22.09 1.77 -9.82
CA LEU A 132 22.52 0.41 -9.44
C LEU A 132 23.36 0.41 -8.16
N VAL A 133 24.23 1.39 -7.93
CA VAL A 133 25.00 1.51 -6.68
C VAL A 133 24.09 1.71 -5.47
N SER A 134 23.05 2.56 -5.58
CA SER A 134 22.08 2.78 -4.49
C SER A 134 21.21 1.54 -4.24
N LEU A 135 20.72 0.90 -5.31
CA LEU A 135 19.91 -0.32 -5.21
C LEU A 135 20.72 -1.50 -4.65
N LYS A 136 22.00 -1.63 -5.01
CA LYS A 136 22.89 -2.67 -4.48
C LYS A 136 23.12 -2.49 -2.98
N ARG A 137 23.42 -1.26 -2.52
CA ARG A 137 23.50 -0.94 -1.08
C ARG A 137 22.21 -1.30 -0.32
N ARG A 138 21.05 -1.13 -0.97
CA ARG A 138 19.76 -1.51 -0.38
C ARG A 138 19.56 -3.03 -0.34
N ALA A 139 19.97 -3.76 -1.38
CA ALA A 139 19.97 -5.23 -1.38
C ALA A 139 20.91 -5.80 -0.30
N ASP A 140 22.14 -5.29 -0.21
CA ASP A 140 23.15 -5.68 0.78
C ASP A 140 22.61 -5.47 2.22
N ALA A 141 21.97 -4.32 2.48
CA ALA A 141 21.36 -4.00 3.78
C ALA A 141 20.14 -4.88 4.13
N LEU A 142 19.54 -5.56 3.14
CA LEU A 142 18.44 -6.52 3.32
C LEU A 142 18.94 -7.98 3.35
N GLY A 143 20.24 -8.22 3.24
CA GLY A 143 20.81 -9.57 3.12
C GLY A 143 20.41 -10.30 1.82
N LEU A 144 19.94 -9.55 0.81
CA LEU A 144 19.65 -10.11 -0.51
C LEU A 144 20.96 -10.20 -1.30
N PRO A 145 21.20 -11.26 -2.08
CA PRO A 145 22.36 -11.30 -2.94
C PRO A 145 22.11 -10.37 -4.12
N GLY A 146 22.92 -9.32 -4.23
CA GLY A 146 23.17 -8.69 -5.51
C GLY A 146 23.99 -9.60 -6.42
N ASP A 147 24.75 -8.99 -7.34
CA ASP A 147 25.48 -9.70 -8.41
C ASP A 147 26.64 -10.64 -7.95
N GLU A 148 26.80 -10.91 -6.65
CA GLU A 148 27.84 -11.83 -6.14
C GLU A 148 27.57 -13.32 -6.49
N VAL A 149 26.30 -13.76 -6.54
CA VAL A 149 25.96 -15.14 -6.94
C VAL A 149 26.18 -15.33 -8.44
N GLU A 150 25.78 -14.35 -9.24
CA GLU A 150 25.95 -14.38 -10.71
C GLU A 150 27.44 -14.32 -11.09
N ARG A 151 28.26 -13.48 -10.42
CA ARG A 151 29.73 -13.49 -10.60
C ARG A 151 30.33 -14.87 -10.35
N LYS A 152 29.98 -15.53 -9.24
CA LYS A 152 30.51 -16.87 -8.91
C LYS A 152 30.09 -17.92 -9.95
N GLN A 153 28.85 -17.86 -10.46
CA GLN A 153 28.39 -18.74 -11.52
C GLN A 153 29.04 -18.46 -12.89
N ILE A 154 29.29 -17.19 -13.23
CA ILE A 154 30.02 -16.78 -14.44
C ILE A 154 31.51 -17.18 -14.35
N GLU A 155 32.11 -17.10 -13.16
CA GLU A 155 33.49 -17.53 -12.92
C GLU A 155 33.62 -19.06 -12.96
N GLU A 156 32.68 -19.81 -12.37
CA GLU A 156 32.61 -21.27 -12.47
C GLU A 156 32.34 -21.77 -13.90
N SER A 157 31.46 -21.12 -14.67
CA SER A 157 31.16 -21.52 -16.05
C SER A 157 32.36 -21.29 -16.97
N LYS A 158 33.01 -20.13 -16.90
CA LYS A 158 34.27 -19.86 -17.63
C LYS A 158 35.36 -20.85 -17.27
N LYS A 159 35.46 -21.24 -15.99
CA LYS A 159 36.42 -22.24 -15.55
C LYS A 159 36.15 -23.61 -16.20
N ARG A 160 34.89 -24.05 -16.24
CA ARG A 160 34.49 -25.30 -16.93
C ARG A 160 34.79 -25.24 -18.43
N GLU A 161 34.43 -24.16 -19.12
CA GLU A 161 34.76 -23.97 -20.54
C GLU A 161 36.27 -24.06 -20.81
N THR A 162 37.09 -23.54 -19.89
CA THR A 162 38.57 -23.61 -19.99
C THR A 162 39.10 -25.03 -19.74
N GLU A 163 38.50 -25.76 -18.79
CA GLU A 163 38.84 -27.16 -18.49
C GLU A 163 38.42 -28.11 -19.63
N ASP A 164 37.22 -27.94 -20.19
CA ASP A 164 36.72 -28.70 -21.35
C ASP A 164 37.57 -28.46 -22.60
N ALA A 165 37.97 -27.21 -22.87
CA ALA A 165 38.87 -26.88 -23.97
C ALA A 165 40.25 -27.54 -23.81
N ALA A 166 40.80 -27.53 -22.59
CA ALA A 166 42.07 -28.18 -22.29
C ALA A 166 42.00 -29.72 -22.37
N GLN A 167 40.83 -30.32 -22.10
CA GLN A 167 40.62 -31.75 -22.31
C GLN A 167 40.50 -32.10 -23.80
N ALA A 168 39.74 -31.31 -24.57
CA ALA A 168 39.61 -31.50 -26.02
C ALA A 168 40.97 -31.43 -26.74
N GLU A 169 41.87 -30.54 -26.33
CA GLU A 169 43.24 -30.44 -26.86
C GLU A 169 44.08 -31.70 -26.53
N ARG A 170 43.93 -32.27 -25.33
CA ARG A 170 44.61 -33.52 -24.95
C ARG A 170 44.10 -34.71 -25.74
N GLU A 171 42.78 -34.84 -25.90
CA GLU A 171 42.16 -35.93 -26.68
C GLU A 171 42.51 -35.84 -28.17
N ALA A 172 42.60 -34.62 -28.73
CA ALA A 172 43.08 -34.39 -30.09
C ALA A 172 44.53 -34.85 -30.25
N LYS A 173 45.41 -34.50 -29.31
CA LYS A 173 46.82 -34.90 -29.33
C LYS A 173 47.02 -36.41 -29.18
N GLU A 174 46.29 -37.06 -28.27
CA GLU A 174 46.34 -38.52 -28.12
C GLU A 174 45.85 -39.24 -29.38
N LYS A 175 44.84 -38.68 -30.07
CA LYS A 175 44.38 -39.18 -31.37
C LYS A 175 45.45 -39.02 -32.45
N GLU A 176 46.14 -37.89 -32.54
CA GLU A 176 47.26 -37.69 -33.48
C GLU A 176 48.40 -38.68 -33.20
N ASP A 177 48.82 -38.84 -31.94
CA ASP A 177 49.85 -39.80 -31.54
C ASP A 177 49.45 -41.24 -31.90
N ARG A 178 48.18 -41.61 -31.71
CA ARG A 178 47.63 -42.92 -32.07
C ARG A 178 47.57 -43.14 -33.59
N GLU A 179 47.24 -42.12 -34.37
CA GLU A 179 47.26 -42.16 -35.83
C GLU A 179 48.69 -42.25 -36.37
N ALA A 180 49.64 -41.53 -35.77
CA ALA A 180 51.07 -41.61 -36.07
C ALA A 180 51.63 -43.02 -35.77
N ALA A 181 51.28 -43.60 -34.61
CA ALA A 181 51.65 -44.98 -34.26
C ALA A 181 51.05 -46.01 -35.23
N ALA A 182 49.79 -45.84 -35.63
CA ALA A 182 49.14 -46.70 -36.62
C ALA A 182 49.79 -46.59 -38.01
N LYS A 183 50.19 -45.38 -38.44
CA LYS A 183 50.94 -45.14 -39.67
C LYS A 183 52.31 -45.80 -39.64
N ALA A 184 53.06 -45.65 -38.54
CA ALA A 184 54.36 -46.30 -38.36
C ALA A 184 54.26 -47.84 -38.34
N LYS A 185 53.19 -48.40 -37.76
CA LYS A 185 52.90 -49.84 -37.81
C LYS A 185 52.63 -50.32 -39.24
N ARG A 186 51.74 -49.63 -39.98
CA ARG A 186 51.46 -49.92 -41.41
C ARG A 186 52.71 -49.84 -42.28
N GLU A 187 53.60 -48.89 -42.01
CA GLU A 187 54.86 -48.74 -42.76
C GLU A 187 55.85 -49.89 -42.46
N LYS A 188 55.93 -50.36 -41.21
CA LYS A 188 56.69 -51.58 -40.85
C LYS A 188 56.10 -52.82 -41.51
N GLU A 189 54.78 -52.98 -41.50
CA GLU A 189 54.06 -54.10 -42.15
C GLU A 189 54.25 -54.07 -43.67
N ALA A 190 54.20 -52.90 -44.31
CA ALA A 190 54.47 -52.73 -45.73
C ALA A 190 55.93 -53.05 -46.10
N LYS A 191 56.91 -52.65 -45.27
CA LYS A 191 58.32 -53.03 -45.45
C LYS A 191 58.55 -54.53 -45.27
N ALA A 192 57.87 -55.17 -44.32
CA ALA A 192 57.89 -56.62 -44.14
C ALA A 192 57.25 -57.36 -45.33
N LYS A 193 56.11 -56.87 -45.83
CA LYS A 193 55.41 -57.43 -47.00
C LYS A 193 56.24 -57.27 -48.29
N ALA A 194 56.85 -56.11 -48.51
CA ALA A 194 57.76 -55.89 -49.65
C ALA A 194 59.03 -56.75 -49.58
N LYS A 195 59.50 -57.12 -48.38
CA LYS A 195 60.57 -58.10 -48.19
C LYS A 195 60.10 -59.51 -48.56
N ALA A 196 58.94 -59.94 -48.06
CA ALA A 196 58.36 -61.25 -48.39
C ALA A 196 58.01 -61.39 -49.90
N GLU A 197 57.51 -60.32 -50.54
CA GLU A 197 57.25 -60.30 -51.98
C GLU A 197 58.54 -60.34 -52.82
N ARG A 198 59.66 -59.79 -52.32
CA ARG A 198 61.00 -59.99 -52.91
C ARG A 198 61.51 -61.41 -52.78
N GLU A 199 61.15 -62.12 -51.71
CA GLU A 199 61.53 -63.51 -51.46
C GLU A 199 60.63 -64.53 -52.20
N ALA A 200 59.44 -64.13 -52.67
CA ALA A 200 58.46 -65.02 -53.33
C ALA A 200 58.28 -64.81 -54.85
N GLY A 201 59.01 -63.88 -55.48
CA GLY A 201 58.72 -63.38 -56.83
C GLY A 201 59.39 -64.11 -58.01
N SER A 202 59.02 -65.35 -58.31
CA SER A 202 59.41 -66.06 -59.55
C SER A 202 58.22 -66.73 -60.26
N GLN A 203 57.43 -65.95 -61.01
CA GLN A 203 56.78 -66.25 -62.31
C GLN A 203 55.65 -65.22 -62.66
N PRO A 204 55.21 -65.09 -63.93
CA PRO A 204 54.59 -63.84 -64.40
C PRO A 204 53.10 -63.87 -64.84
N ARG A 205 52.44 -62.72 -64.61
CA ARG A 205 51.38 -62.05 -65.42
C ARG A 205 49.99 -62.69 -65.62
N SER A 206 48.95 -61.89 -65.32
CA SER A 206 48.04 -61.32 -66.34
C SER A 206 47.37 -60.01 -65.85
N LYS A 207 46.64 -59.30 -66.73
CA LYS A 207 46.10 -57.92 -66.51
C LYS A 207 44.59 -57.93 -66.25
N PHE A 208 44.05 -56.96 -65.49
CA PHE A 208 42.72 -56.38 -65.74
C PHE A 208 42.55 -54.96 -65.12
N ILE A 209 41.55 -54.19 -65.60
CA ILE A 209 41.34 -52.74 -65.34
C ILE A 209 39.86 -52.48 -65.01
N SER A 210 39.53 -51.57 -64.07
CA SER A 210 38.41 -50.59 -64.16
C SER A 210 38.39 -49.58 -62.99
N TRP A 211 37.46 -48.62 -63.02
CA TRP A 211 37.45 -47.31 -62.34
C TRP A 211 36.04 -46.98 -61.76
N VAL A 212 35.76 -45.70 -61.39
CA VAL A 212 34.43 -45.09 -61.05
C VAL A 212 33.96 -45.27 -59.58
N SER A 213 33.21 -44.36 -58.91
CA SER A 213 33.20 -42.88 -58.76
C SER A 213 32.26 -42.47 -57.58
N ALA A 214 32.15 -41.17 -57.24
CA ALA A 214 31.29 -40.63 -56.15
C ALA A 214 29.97 -39.97 -56.63
N ASN A 215 29.01 -39.72 -55.71
CA ASN A 215 27.95 -38.65 -55.70
C ASN A 215 26.82 -38.94 -54.66
N SER A 216 25.82 -38.09 -54.30
CA SER A 216 25.71 -36.62 -54.06
C SER A 216 24.25 -36.18 -53.75
N LEU A 217 24.07 -35.15 -52.87
CA LEU A 217 22.98 -34.13 -52.79
C LEU A 217 21.53 -34.37 -52.23
N SER A 218 20.81 -33.23 -52.05
CA SER A 218 19.71 -32.90 -51.08
C SER A 218 18.39 -32.39 -51.74
N PHE A 219 17.32 -32.09 -50.97
CA PHE A 219 16.08 -31.40 -51.45
C PHE A 219 15.30 -30.52 -50.41
N ILE A 220 14.38 -29.64 -50.90
CA ILE A 220 13.62 -28.54 -50.23
C ILE A 220 12.17 -28.44 -50.82
N PHE A 221 11.16 -27.85 -50.13
CA PHE A 221 10.00 -27.08 -50.73
C PHE A 221 9.15 -26.30 -49.66
N SER A 222 8.13 -25.50 -50.05
CA SER A 222 7.26 -24.66 -49.16
C SER A 222 5.96 -24.11 -49.81
N GLY A 223 4.98 -23.62 -49.01
CA GLY A 223 3.72 -22.89 -49.40
C GLY A 223 2.40 -23.45 -48.79
N ILE A 224 1.20 -22.81 -48.79
CA ILE A 224 0.67 -21.47 -49.23
C ILE A 224 -0.85 -21.29 -48.83
N SER A 225 -1.36 -20.05 -48.56
CA SER A 225 -2.77 -19.49 -48.70
C SER A 225 -4.04 -20.14 -48.04
N PHE A 226 -5.27 -19.55 -47.93
CA PHE A 226 -5.90 -18.19 -47.77
C PHE A 226 -7.48 -18.41 -47.65
N ILE A 227 -8.29 -17.37 -47.33
CA ILE A 227 -9.77 -17.18 -47.62
C ILE A 227 -10.82 -17.87 -46.66
N VAL A 228 -12.10 -17.43 -46.46
CA VAL A 228 -12.77 -16.09 -46.24
C VAL A 228 -14.29 -16.21 -45.83
N LEU A 229 -14.91 -15.11 -45.34
CA LEU A 229 -16.36 -14.70 -45.33
C LEU A 229 -17.37 -15.01 -44.18
N LEU A 230 -18.32 -14.06 -44.03
CA LEU A 230 -19.48 -13.95 -43.11
C LEU A 230 -20.79 -14.49 -43.72
N PHE A 231 -21.83 -14.68 -42.88
CA PHE A 231 -23.24 -14.36 -43.24
C PHE A 231 -24.08 -13.85 -42.04
N ILE A 232 -25.17 -13.13 -42.34
CA ILE A 232 -26.12 -12.47 -41.42
C ILE A 232 -27.54 -13.00 -41.74
N TYR A 233 -28.45 -13.18 -40.75
CA TYR A 233 -29.88 -12.77 -40.85
C TYR A 233 -30.72 -13.01 -39.57
N PHE A 234 -31.46 -11.96 -39.12
CA PHE A 234 -32.86 -11.89 -38.62
C PHE A 234 -33.37 -12.88 -37.54
N GLY A 235 -34.35 -12.55 -36.67
CA GLY A 235 -35.17 -11.35 -36.48
C GLY A 235 -36.57 -11.71 -35.92
N GLY A 236 -37.17 -10.90 -35.03
CA GLY A 236 -38.52 -11.17 -34.49
C GLY A 236 -39.06 -10.14 -33.49
N LYS A 237 -40.31 -9.68 -33.69
CA LYS A 237 -41.07 -8.75 -32.82
C LYS A 237 -42.42 -9.38 -32.40
N TYR A 238 -42.88 -9.11 -31.18
CA TYR A 238 -44.30 -9.07 -30.75
C TYR A 238 -44.40 -7.97 -29.65
N TYR A 239 -45.24 -6.92 -29.75
CA TYR A 239 -46.67 -6.81 -29.31
C TYR A 239 -46.90 -7.15 -27.81
N SER A 240 -47.66 -6.41 -26.98
CA SER A 240 -48.36 -5.11 -27.16
C SER A 240 -48.88 -4.51 -25.83
N GLN A 241 -48.99 -3.17 -25.76
CA GLN A 241 -50.10 -2.34 -25.22
C GLN A 241 -50.80 -2.59 -23.85
N ASN A 242 -50.77 -1.53 -23.01
CA ASN A 242 -51.92 -0.74 -22.46
C ASN A 242 -51.92 -0.40 -20.94
N ASN A 243 -52.45 0.80 -20.67
CA ASN A 243 -52.50 1.60 -19.42
C ASN A 243 -53.99 1.67 -18.93
N PRO A 244 -54.47 2.52 -17.99
CA PRO A 244 -53.85 3.31 -16.87
C PRO A 244 -54.70 3.34 -15.54
N THR A 245 -54.29 4.18 -14.55
CA THR A 245 -55.15 4.88 -13.52
C THR A 245 -55.76 4.04 -12.36
N LEU A 246 -56.13 4.53 -11.15
CA LEU A 246 -56.29 5.82 -10.40
C LEU A 246 -55.73 5.62 -8.95
N THR A 247 -55.07 6.57 -8.27
CA THR A 247 -55.59 7.64 -7.37
C THR A 247 -56.45 7.18 -6.18
N GLU A 248 -55.95 7.32 -4.94
CA GLU A 248 -56.67 7.93 -3.78
C GLU A 248 -55.80 8.17 -2.53
N THR A 249 -56.07 9.30 -1.84
CA THR A 249 -55.57 9.78 -0.53
C THR A 249 -56.62 10.82 -0.09
N PRO A 250 -57.25 10.80 1.12
CA PRO A 250 -56.57 11.14 2.39
C PRO A 250 -57.19 10.54 3.69
N SER A 251 -56.60 10.82 4.87
CA SER A 251 -57.28 11.39 6.07
C SER A 251 -56.31 11.54 7.27
N VAL A 252 -56.67 12.33 8.29
CA VAL A 252 -55.77 12.89 9.33
C VAL A 252 -56.39 12.92 10.74
N ALA A 253 -55.56 12.69 11.78
CA ALA A 253 -55.75 13.03 13.23
C ALA A 253 -56.89 12.31 14.02
N PRO A 254 -56.96 12.41 15.38
CA PRO A 254 -56.08 13.05 16.39
C PRO A 254 -55.37 12.03 17.34
N SER A 255 -54.32 12.31 18.13
CA SER A 255 -54.02 13.34 19.14
C SER A 255 -54.85 13.27 20.45
N GLU A 256 -54.23 12.77 21.53
CA GLU A 256 -54.60 13.06 22.93
C GLU A 256 -53.33 13.30 23.79
N THR A 257 -53.46 14.09 24.84
CA THR A 257 -52.36 14.55 25.74
C THR A 257 -52.86 14.55 27.22
N PRO A 258 -52.05 14.89 28.26
CA PRO A 258 -51.86 14.02 29.43
C PRO A 258 -52.68 14.41 30.68
N LYS A 259 -52.56 13.61 31.76
CA LYS A 259 -53.07 13.96 33.11
C LYS A 259 -52.20 13.43 34.28
N PRO A 260 -51.75 14.28 35.23
CA PRO A 260 -51.00 13.91 36.46
C PRO A 260 -51.84 14.11 37.76
N PRO A 261 -51.28 14.07 39.00
CA PRO A 261 -50.55 12.99 39.71
C PRO A 261 -51.10 12.75 41.17
N THR A 262 -50.26 12.19 42.09
CA THR A 262 -50.38 12.20 43.61
C THR A 262 -51.18 11.00 44.22
N PRO A 263 -50.86 10.43 45.42
CA PRO A 263 -50.05 10.98 46.51
C PRO A 263 -48.87 10.17 47.10
N THR A 264 -47.98 10.95 47.73
CA THR A 264 -46.79 10.61 48.51
C THR A 264 -47.04 9.73 49.74
N LYS A 265 -46.11 8.82 50.05
CA LYS A 265 -45.90 8.29 51.41
C LYS A 265 -44.52 8.69 51.96
N THR A 266 -44.47 8.86 53.28
CA THR A 266 -43.41 9.56 54.04
C THR A 266 -42.05 8.88 54.02
N LYS A 267 -40.99 9.69 54.09
CA LYS A 267 -39.56 9.30 54.15
C LYS A 267 -39.27 8.26 55.25
N ILE A 268 -38.53 7.21 54.85
CA ILE A 268 -37.62 6.44 55.70
C ILE A 268 -36.21 7.04 55.48
N PRO A 269 -35.28 7.05 56.45
CA PRO A 269 -33.95 7.63 56.26
C PRO A 269 -33.22 6.97 55.09
N SER A 270 -32.87 7.77 54.07
CA SER A 270 -32.12 7.29 52.92
C SER A 270 -30.69 6.95 53.33
N THR A 271 -30.36 5.65 53.23
CA THR A 271 -29.00 5.17 52.95
C THR A 271 -28.32 6.11 51.95
N PRO A 272 -27.02 6.45 52.10
CA PRO A 272 -26.32 7.24 51.08
C PRO A 272 -26.50 6.59 49.71
N THR A 273 -27.25 7.25 48.84
CA THR A 273 -27.49 6.81 47.47
C THR A 273 -26.14 6.71 46.79
N ALA A 274 -25.71 5.49 46.46
CA ALA A 274 -24.56 5.31 45.59
C ALA A 274 -24.86 6.06 44.28
N THR A 275 -23.98 6.99 43.90
CA THR A 275 -24.07 7.67 42.61
C THR A 275 -24.21 6.60 41.53
N PRO A 276 -25.23 6.65 40.67
CA PRO A 276 -25.44 5.61 39.67
C PRO A 276 -24.26 5.59 38.70
N THR A 277 -23.42 4.56 38.82
CA THR A 277 -22.31 4.32 37.88
C THR A 277 -22.89 4.06 36.50
N LEU A 278 -22.55 4.91 35.53
CA LEU A 278 -22.98 4.77 34.15
C LEU A 278 -22.43 3.46 33.55
N ALA A 279 -23.25 2.78 32.76
CA ALA A 279 -22.84 1.58 32.05
C ALA A 279 -21.86 1.94 30.90
N PRO A 280 -20.92 1.04 30.53
CA PRO A 280 -20.11 1.22 29.33
C PRO A 280 -21.00 1.46 28.10
N GLY A 281 -20.69 2.49 27.30
CA GLY A 281 -21.48 2.84 26.13
C GLY A 281 -22.83 3.52 26.42
N ALA A 282 -23.11 3.90 27.67
CA ALA A 282 -24.23 4.80 27.97
C ALA A 282 -24.08 6.10 27.17
N THR A 283 -25.19 6.64 26.65
CA THR A 283 -25.17 7.80 25.75
C THR A 283 -25.68 9.07 26.41
N MET A 284 -25.12 10.23 26.03
CA MET A 284 -25.72 11.54 26.25
C MET A 284 -25.72 12.35 24.95
N ILE A 285 -26.50 13.43 24.89
CA ILE A 285 -26.47 14.38 23.76
C ILE A 285 -25.76 15.65 24.22
N SER A 286 -24.81 16.12 23.42
CA SER A 286 -24.16 17.42 23.58
C SER A 286 -25.19 18.54 23.30
N GLU A 287 -25.44 19.38 24.30
CA GLU A 287 -26.35 20.54 24.19
C GLU A 287 -25.86 21.61 23.19
N GLN A 288 -24.60 21.52 22.76
CA GLN A 288 -23.88 22.58 22.06
C GLN A 288 -23.86 22.38 20.54
N ASP A 289 -23.79 21.12 20.08
CA ASP A 289 -23.72 20.73 18.66
C ASP A 289 -24.62 19.53 18.32
N GLY A 290 -25.40 19.03 19.29
CA GLY A 290 -26.32 17.91 19.11
C GLY A 290 -25.67 16.55 18.97
N MET A 291 -24.33 16.44 19.14
CA MET A 291 -23.62 15.17 18.99
C MET A 291 -24.01 14.16 20.07
N VAL A 292 -24.22 12.89 19.69
CA VAL A 292 -24.30 11.80 20.66
C VAL A 292 -22.90 11.49 21.16
N MET A 293 -22.71 11.51 22.48
CA MET A 293 -21.48 11.09 23.13
C MET A 293 -21.68 9.77 23.86
N ILE A 294 -20.70 8.87 23.77
CA ILE A 294 -20.67 7.59 24.50
C ILE A 294 -19.82 7.70 25.76
N TYR A 295 -20.23 7.02 26.82
CA TYR A 295 -19.48 6.93 28.08
C TYR A 295 -18.44 5.81 28.02
N VAL A 296 -17.17 6.17 28.18
CA VAL A 296 -16.07 5.23 28.40
C VAL A 296 -15.73 5.23 29.90
N PRO A 297 -15.94 4.12 30.63
CA PRO A 297 -15.68 4.07 32.07
C PRO A 297 -14.20 4.20 32.42
N ALA A 298 -13.92 4.72 33.61
CA ALA A 298 -12.59 4.67 34.21
C ALA A 298 -12.06 3.23 34.32
N GLY A 299 -10.76 3.04 34.14
CA GLY A 299 -10.11 1.74 34.24
C GLY A 299 -8.95 1.54 33.26
N THR A 300 -8.20 0.48 33.50
CA THR A 300 -7.03 0.08 32.72
C THR A 300 -7.43 -0.61 31.41
N PHE A 301 -6.70 -0.34 30.34
CA PHE A 301 -6.76 -1.07 29.08
C PHE A 301 -5.35 -1.39 28.54
N THR A 302 -5.28 -2.31 27.59
CA THR A 302 -4.04 -2.69 26.90
C THR A 302 -3.88 -1.82 25.65
N MET A 303 -2.81 -1.01 25.60
CA MET A 303 -2.52 -0.07 24.52
C MET A 303 -1.34 -0.58 23.67
N GLY A 304 -1.40 -0.35 22.35
CA GLY A 304 -0.36 -0.71 21.39
C GLY A 304 -0.47 -2.13 20.81
N SER A 305 0.51 -2.53 20.00
CA SER A 305 0.58 -3.88 19.42
C SER A 305 2.04 -4.33 19.20
N ASP A 306 2.22 -5.58 18.81
CA ASP A 306 3.50 -6.14 18.36
C ASP A 306 3.70 -6.06 16.82
N THR A 307 2.75 -5.46 16.10
CA THR A 307 2.72 -5.48 14.62
C THR A 307 3.67 -4.46 13.98
N ILE A 308 3.75 -3.24 14.51
CA ILE A 308 4.61 -2.15 14.00
C ILE A 308 5.44 -1.58 15.15
N SER A 309 6.63 -1.05 14.86
CA SER A 309 7.61 -0.63 15.86
C SER A 309 7.18 0.56 16.71
N ASP A 310 6.40 1.51 16.18
CA ASP A 310 5.92 2.68 16.91
C ASP A 310 4.62 2.43 17.69
N GLU A 311 4.05 1.23 17.56
CA GLU A 311 2.98 0.70 18.41
C GLU A 311 3.51 -0.10 19.60
N GLN A 312 4.84 -0.25 19.72
CA GLN A 312 5.52 -1.04 20.75
C GLN A 312 6.16 -0.17 21.85
N PRO A 313 6.29 -0.70 23.08
CA PRO A 313 5.76 -1.97 23.54
C PRO A 313 4.26 -1.92 23.82
N ILE A 314 3.61 -3.08 23.79
CA ILE A 314 2.29 -3.27 24.40
C ILE A 314 2.42 -2.97 25.90
N HIS A 315 1.58 -2.07 26.40
CA HIS A 315 1.63 -1.62 27.79
C HIS A 315 0.22 -1.38 28.36
N GLN A 316 0.13 -1.24 29.69
CA GLN A 316 -1.13 -0.99 30.39
C GLN A 316 -1.30 0.50 30.65
N VAL A 317 -2.47 1.04 30.30
CA VAL A 317 -2.81 2.46 30.52
C VAL A 317 -4.09 2.54 31.33
N PHE A 318 -4.04 3.20 32.48
CA PHE A 318 -5.24 3.61 33.21
C PHE A 318 -5.76 4.93 32.63
N LEU A 319 -7.06 5.00 32.35
CA LEU A 319 -7.75 6.25 32.04
C LEU A 319 -8.88 6.47 33.04
N ASP A 320 -9.10 7.73 33.41
CA ASP A 320 -10.32 8.15 34.08
C ASP A 320 -11.55 7.97 33.16
N ALA A 321 -12.74 8.23 33.69
CA ALA A 321 -13.96 8.17 32.90
C ALA A 321 -14.09 9.42 32.02
N TYR A 322 -14.52 9.24 30.77
CA TYR A 322 -14.73 10.32 29.83
C TYR A 322 -15.87 10.00 28.88
N TRP A 323 -16.37 11.05 28.23
CA TRP A 323 -17.28 10.98 27.12
C TRP A 323 -16.48 11.17 25.83
N ILE A 324 -16.84 10.45 24.77
CA ILE A 324 -16.28 10.66 23.42
C ILE A 324 -17.41 10.70 22.39
N TYR A 325 -17.24 11.47 21.33
CA TYR A 325 -18.20 11.57 20.24
C TYR A 325 -18.42 10.20 19.59
N GLN A 326 -19.69 9.84 19.38
CA GLN A 326 -20.07 8.55 18.78
C GLN A 326 -19.56 8.41 17.35
N THR A 327 -19.45 9.53 16.62
CA THR A 327 -18.95 9.65 15.24
C THR A 327 -17.89 10.74 15.14
N GLU A 328 -17.26 10.85 13.97
CA GLU A 328 -16.53 12.05 13.58
C GLU A 328 -17.45 13.28 13.54
N VAL A 329 -16.86 14.49 13.62
CA VAL A 329 -17.60 15.75 13.47
C VAL A 329 -18.09 15.88 12.03
N THR A 330 -19.39 16.08 11.87
CA THR A 330 -20.02 16.19 10.55
C THR A 330 -19.87 17.59 9.94
N ASN A 331 -20.02 17.70 8.61
CA ASN A 331 -20.08 18.96 7.88
C ASN A 331 -21.09 19.95 8.50
N LYS A 332 -22.29 19.47 8.86
CA LYS A 332 -23.36 20.27 9.49
C LYS A 332 -22.93 20.83 10.84
N GLN A 333 -22.32 20.00 11.67
CA GLN A 333 -21.84 20.38 13.01
C GLN A 333 -20.70 21.38 12.94
N TYR A 334 -19.73 21.15 12.04
CA TYR A 334 -18.64 22.09 11.80
C TYR A 334 -19.14 23.43 11.25
N LYS A 335 -20.11 23.38 10.32
CA LYS A 335 -20.77 24.57 9.78
C LYS A 335 -21.47 25.41 10.85
N ALA A 336 -22.11 24.81 11.85
CA ALA A 336 -22.69 25.56 12.96
C ALA A 336 -21.63 26.37 13.74
N CYS A 337 -20.42 25.82 13.94
CA CYS A 337 -19.31 26.53 14.57
C CYS A 337 -18.76 27.68 13.70
N VAL A 338 -18.71 27.50 12.38
CA VAL A 338 -18.29 28.53 11.43
C VAL A 338 -19.31 29.66 11.33
N ASP A 339 -20.61 29.33 11.23
CA ASP A 339 -21.71 30.30 11.18
C ASP A 339 -21.82 31.11 12.49
N ALA A 340 -21.39 30.54 13.62
CA ALA A 340 -21.24 31.23 14.90
C ALA A 340 -19.97 32.11 15.01
N GLY A 341 -19.09 32.10 14.00
CA GLY A 341 -17.84 32.87 13.97
C GLY A 341 -16.74 32.34 14.90
N ILE A 342 -16.81 31.08 15.33
CA ILE A 342 -15.85 30.46 16.27
C ILE A 342 -14.84 29.57 15.54
N CYS A 343 -15.27 28.88 14.49
CA CYS A 343 -14.40 28.08 13.61
C CYS A 343 -14.10 28.83 12.30
N GLU A 344 -12.93 28.55 11.74
CA GLU A 344 -12.60 28.94 10.36
C GLU A 344 -13.22 27.97 9.36
N LEU A 345 -13.34 28.36 8.08
CA LEU A 345 -13.74 27.45 7.02
C LEU A 345 -12.70 26.31 6.83
N PRO A 346 -13.12 25.11 6.41
CA PRO A 346 -12.22 24.09 5.88
C PRO A 346 -11.35 24.65 4.74
N SER A 347 -10.14 24.14 4.58
CA SER A 347 -9.19 24.66 3.57
C SER A 347 -9.59 24.32 2.12
N ASN A 348 -10.50 23.38 1.93
CA ASN A 348 -11.19 23.11 0.67
C ASN A 348 -12.64 22.67 0.97
N THR A 349 -13.58 23.01 0.09
CA THR A 349 -15.00 22.68 0.22
C THR A 349 -15.42 21.45 -0.59
N ASP A 350 -14.54 20.89 -1.41
CA ASP A 350 -14.81 19.68 -2.20
C ASP A 350 -14.34 18.40 -1.47
N SER A 351 -14.68 17.24 -2.02
CA SER A 351 -14.22 15.90 -1.61
C SER A 351 -13.57 15.17 -2.79
N SER A 352 -13.21 13.88 -2.69
CA SER A 352 -12.47 13.20 -3.77
C SER A 352 -13.27 13.06 -5.06
N THR A 353 -14.60 13.04 -4.97
CA THR A 353 -15.50 12.80 -6.10
C THR A 353 -16.69 13.77 -6.15
N ARG A 354 -16.89 14.59 -5.11
CA ARG A 354 -18.10 15.44 -4.95
C ARG A 354 -17.70 16.90 -4.73
N ALA A 355 -18.15 17.76 -5.64
CA ALA A 355 -17.99 19.22 -5.55
C ALA A 355 -19.03 19.84 -4.61
N ASN A 356 -18.67 20.95 -3.96
CA ASN A 356 -19.46 21.59 -2.89
C ASN A 356 -19.82 20.61 -1.76
N TYR A 357 -18.90 19.72 -1.38
CA TYR A 357 -19.09 18.76 -0.30
C TYR A 357 -19.41 19.46 1.04
N TYR A 358 -18.60 20.45 1.42
CA TYR A 358 -18.86 21.26 2.59
C TYR A 358 -19.88 22.37 2.28
N GLY A 359 -21.00 22.37 3.01
CA GLY A 359 -22.07 23.38 2.90
C GLY A 359 -23.23 23.00 1.98
N ASN A 360 -23.17 21.86 1.29
CA ASN A 360 -24.33 21.25 0.63
C ASN A 360 -25.10 20.35 1.63
N PRO A 361 -26.41 20.58 1.86
CA PRO A 361 -27.23 19.73 2.73
C PRO A 361 -27.26 18.23 2.41
N GLU A 362 -26.93 17.83 1.18
CA GLU A 362 -26.78 16.41 0.79
C GLU A 362 -25.67 15.71 1.58
N PHE A 363 -24.63 16.47 1.99
CA PHE A 363 -23.47 15.95 2.70
C PHE A 363 -23.40 16.42 4.16
N ASP A 364 -24.51 16.92 4.71
CA ASP A 364 -24.62 17.43 6.09
C ASP A 364 -24.09 16.41 7.12
N ASN A 365 -24.38 15.11 6.91
CA ASN A 365 -24.05 14.00 7.81
C ASN A 365 -22.75 13.25 7.44
N PHE A 366 -21.94 13.78 6.52
CA PHE A 366 -20.62 13.24 6.19
C PHE A 366 -19.55 13.93 7.06
N PRO A 367 -18.39 13.29 7.34
CA PRO A 367 -17.35 13.89 8.18
C PRO A 367 -16.77 15.17 7.54
N VAL A 368 -16.45 16.16 8.36
CA VAL A 368 -15.74 17.35 7.87
C VAL A 368 -14.31 16.98 7.46
N LEU A 369 -13.89 17.52 6.31
CA LEU A 369 -12.59 17.29 5.69
C LEU A 369 -11.74 18.57 5.70
N TYR A 370 -10.47 18.45 5.32
CA TYR A 370 -9.57 19.60 5.14
C TYR A 370 -9.48 20.54 6.35
N VAL A 371 -9.49 19.95 7.55
CA VAL A 371 -9.25 20.63 8.83
C VAL A 371 -7.88 20.22 9.37
N ASN A 372 -7.10 21.21 9.80
CA ASN A 372 -5.80 20.98 10.43
C ASN A 372 -5.99 20.80 11.94
N TRP A 373 -4.91 20.50 12.66
CA TRP A 373 -5.01 20.22 14.09
C TRP A 373 -5.57 21.42 14.87
N ASP A 374 -5.15 22.64 14.56
CA ASP A 374 -5.63 23.87 15.22
C ASP A 374 -7.14 24.09 15.00
N LYS A 375 -7.65 23.85 13.78
CA LYS A 375 -9.07 23.94 13.42
C LYS A 375 -9.91 22.88 14.14
N ALA A 376 -9.39 21.67 14.29
CA ALA A 376 -10.03 20.58 15.02
C ALA A 376 -10.04 20.88 16.53
N ASN A 377 -8.92 21.31 17.10
CA ASN A 377 -8.80 21.63 18.51
C ASN A 377 -9.66 22.84 18.90
N ARG A 378 -9.69 23.89 18.08
CA ARG A 378 -10.59 25.05 18.24
C ARG A 378 -12.06 24.63 18.33
N TYR A 379 -12.48 23.67 17.49
CA TYR A 379 -13.84 23.13 17.56
C TYR A 379 -14.08 22.43 18.91
N CYS A 380 -13.19 21.51 19.32
CA CYS A 380 -13.42 20.75 20.55
C CYS A 380 -13.35 21.62 21.82
N GLU A 381 -12.30 22.42 21.99
CA GLU A 381 -12.11 23.28 23.17
C GLU A 381 -13.15 24.40 23.26
N VAL A 382 -13.32 25.18 22.19
CA VAL A 382 -14.02 26.48 22.26
C VAL A 382 -15.48 26.36 21.85
N TRP A 383 -15.79 25.55 20.84
CA TRP A 383 -17.18 25.32 20.45
C TRP A 383 -17.81 24.26 21.33
N ALA A 384 -17.34 23.01 21.27
CA ALA A 384 -17.94 21.86 21.94
C ALA A 384 -17.77 21.82 23.47
N LYS A 385 -16.84 22.61 24.04
CA LYS A 385 -16.50 22.62 25.48
C LYS A 385 -16.06 21.24 25.97
N GLY A 386 -15.19 20.62 25.19
CA GLY A 386 -14.47 19.40 25.49
C GLY A 386 -13.03 19.52 25.00
N ASP A 387 -12.46 18.42 24.54
CA ASP A 387 -11.06 18.34 24.14
C ASP A 387 -10.96 17.52 22.84
N LEU A 388 -9.85 17.61 22.11
CA LEU A 388 -9.46 16.48 21.26
C LEU A 388 -9.13 15.29 22.19
N PRO A 389 -9.58 14.06 21.88
CA PRO A 389 -9.20 12.90 22.68
C PRO A 389 -7.68 12.75 22.72
N THR A 390 -7.13 12.28 23.83
CA THR A 390 -5.75 11.77 23.79
C THR A 390 -5.67 10.52 22.94
N GLU A 391 -4.48 10.17 22.46
CA GLU A 391 -4.23 8.95 21.69
C GLU A 391 -4.70 7.70 22.47
N ALA A 392 -4.51 7.70 23.78
CA ALA A 392 -4.95 6.64 24.67
C ALA A 392 -6.48 6.61 24.84
N GLN A 393 -7.13 7.78 24.99
CA GLN A 393 -8.60 7.86 25.02
C GLN A 393 -9.20 7.36 23.70
N TRP A 394 -8.61 7.74 22.57
CA TRP A 394 -9.03 7.28 21.27
C TRP A 394 -8.86 5.76 21.13
N GLU A 395 -7.68 5.21 21.49
CA GLU A 395 -7.44 3.76 21.37
C GLU A 395 -8.39 2.97 22.27
N LYS A 396 -8.57 3.36 23.54
CA LYS A 396 -9.53 2.69 24.42
C LYS A 396 -10.95 2.74 23.85
N ALA A 397 -11.39 3.90 23.34
CA ALA A 397 -12.72 4.05 22.75
C ALA A 397 -12.94 3.14 21.53
N ALA A 398 -11.89 2.91 20.72
CA ALA A 398 -11.92 1.98 19.59
C ALA A 398 -11.86 0.51 20.04
N ARG A 399 -10.87 0.18 20.87
CA ARG A 399 -10.42 -1.18 21.17
C ARG A 399 -11.10 -1.83 22.37
N GLY A 400 -11.75 -1.07 23.26
CA GLY A 400 -12.20 -1.61 24.54
C GLY A 400 -11.02 -1.98 25.44
N THR A 401 -11.17 -3.03 26.25
CA THR A 401 -10.16 -3.46 27.23
C THR A 401 -9.50 -4.80 26.91
N ASP A 402 -9.91 -5.48 25.83
CA ASP A 402 -9.54 -6.87 25.51
C ASP A 402 -8.42 -7.02 24.47
N GLY A 403 -7.87 -5.90 23.96
CA GLY A 403 -6.72 -5.91 23.04
C GLY A 403 -7.05 -6.26 21.59
N ARG A 404 -8.33 -6.24 21.19
CA ARG A 404 -8.78 -6.56 19.83
C ARG A 404 -8.08 -5.76 18.71
N THR A 405 -7.93 -6.35 17.54
CA THR A 405 -7.25 -5.70 16.40
C THR A 405 -8.04 -4.52 15.81
N TYR A 406 -9.36 -4.65 15.67
CA TYR A 406 -10.28 -3.67 15.10
C TYR A 406 -11.43 -3.35 16.06
N PRO A 407 -12.21 -2.27 15.87
CA PRO A 407 -13.24 -1.89 16.85
C PRO A 407 -14.29 -2.97 17.11
N TRP A 408 -14.73 -3.66 16.06
CA TRP A 408 -15.69 -4.77 16.13
C TRP A 408 -15.11 -6.09 16.66
N GLY A 409 -13.79 -6.25 16.70
CA GLY A 409 -13.12 -7.49 17.14
C GLY A 409 -11.86 -7.83 16.36
N ASN A 410 -11.60 -9.14 16.20
CA ASN A 410 -10.40 -9.66 15.52
C ASN A 410 -10.69 -10.19 14.09
N GLU A 411 -11.97 -10.21 13.70
CA GLU A 411 -12.38 -10.64 12.35
C GLU A 411 -11.88 -9.64 11.29
N ALA A 412 -11.49 -10.17 10.13
CA ALA A 412 -10.90 -9.39 9.06
C ALA A 412 -11.85 -8.27 8.56
N PRO A 413 -11.32 -7.08 8.18
CA PRO A 413 -12.15 -6.01 7.64
C PRO A 413 -12.89 -6.42 6.37
N SER A 414 -14.10 -5.88 6.20
CA SER A 414 -14.91 -6.07 4.99
C SER A 414 -15.77 -4.83 4.73
N ALA A 415 -16.18 -4.61 3.49
CA ALA A 415 -16.98 -3.45 3.09
C ALA A 415 -18.38 -3.36 3.75
N ASN A 416 -18.76 -4.32 4.59
CA ASN A 416 -20.00 -4.32 5.38
C ASN A 416 -19.82 -3.74 6.80
N VAL A 417 -18.57 -3.54 7.26
CA VAL A 417 -18.26 -3.05 8.63
C VAL A 417 -17.47 -1.74 8.64
N LEU A 418 -16.90 -1.29 7.51
CA LEU A 418 -16.27 0.03 7.41
C LEU A 418 -16.13 0.50 5.95
N ASN A 419 -15.84 1.80 5.78
CA ASN A 419 -15.34 2.37 4.52
C ASN A 419 -13.80 2.43 4.52
N TYR A 420 -13.15 1.67 3.64
CA TYR A 420 -11.68 1.53 3.57
C TYR A 420 -11.26 1.03 2.17
N ASN A 421 -9.96 0.90 1.92
CA ASN A 421 -9.36 0.29 0.71
C ASN A 421 -9.90 0.90 -0.61
N SER A 422 -10.26 2.18 -0.60
CA SER A 422 -10.94 2.88 -1.69
C SER A 422 -12.24 2.23 -2.19
N ASN A 423 -12.89 1.35 -1.40
CA ASN A 423 -14.09 0.60 -1.81
C ASN A 423 -15.26 1.50 -2.27
N VAL A 424 -15.37 2.70 -1.71
CA VAL A 424 -16.32 3.75 -2.14
C VAL A 424 -15.62 4.82 -2.99
N GLY A 425 -14.31 4.95 -2.88
CA GLY A 425 -13.49 6.00 -3.52
C GLY A 425 -13.59 7.39 -2.88
N ASP A 426 -14.34 7.54 -1.79
CA ASP A 426 -14.58 8.78 -1.06
C ASP A 426 -15.17 8.48 0.35
N THR A 427 -15.43 9.51 1.16
CA THR A 427 -16.12 9.37 2.47
C THR A 427 -17.54 8.84 2.35
N THR A 428 -18.08 8.36 3.47
CA THR A 428 -19.50 8.01 3.65
C THR A 428 -20.13 8.82 4.78
N GLU A 429 -21.46 8.83 4.85
CA GLU A 429 -22.19 9.28 6.05
C GLU A 429 -21.63 8.60 7.30
N VAL A 430 -21.52 9.36 8.39
CA VAL A 430 -21.09 8.82 9.68
C VAL A 430 -22.15 7.88 10.25
N GLY A 431 -21.73 6.84 10.97
CA GLY A 431 -22.61 5.81 11.52
C GLY A 431 -23.15 4.81 10.49
N LYS A 432 -22.75 4.90 9.21
CA LYS A 432 -23.26 4.04 8.13
C LYS A 432 -23.02 2.54 8.36
N TYR A 433 -21.97 2.17 9.12
CA TYR A 433 -21.57 0.79 9.36
C TYR A 433 -21.78 0.40 10.83
N PRO A 434 -23.03 0.16 11.29
CA PRO A 434 -23.30 -0.14 12.70
C PRO A 434 -22.65 -1.45 13.19
N ASN A 435 -22.40 -2.40 12.28
CA ASN A 435 -21.67 -3.64 12.59
C ASN A 435 -20.16 -3.43 12.77
N GLY A 436 -19.63 -2.25 12.43
CA GLY A 436 -18.26 -1.83 12.69
C GLY A 436 -18.06 -1.11 14.02
N ALA A 437 -19.12 -0.95 14.82
CA ALA A 437 -19.05 -0.21 16.07
C ALA A 437 -18.01 -0.79 17.04
N SER A 438 -17.40 0.10 17.83
CA SER A 438 -16.51 -0.27 18.92
C SER A 438 -17.26 -0.97 20.06
N PHE A 439 -16.51 -1.57 20.98
CA PHE A 439 -17.06 -2.14 22.22
C PHE A 439 -17.96 -1.17 23.03
N TYR A 440 -17.69 0.13 22.94
CA TYR A 440 -18.47 1.17 23.63
C TYR A 440 -19.55 1.82 22.75
N GLY A 441 -19.70 1.40 21.49
CA GLY A 441 -20.70 1.93 20.56
C GLY A 441 -20.27 3.19 19.79
N ALA A 442 -18.97 3.46 19.66
CA ALA A 442 -18.48 4.45 18.69
C ALA A 442 -18.48 3.85 17.29
N TYR A 443 -19.00 4.59 16.31
CA TYR A 443 -18.91 4.24 14.89
C TYR A 443 -17.64 4.84 14.27
N ASP A 444 -17.23 4.24 13.15
CA ASP A 444 -16.20 4.74 12.25
C ASP A 444 -14.82 4.97 12.91
N MET A 445 -14.56 4.34 14.06
CA MET A 445 -13.23 4.25 14.71
C MET A 445 -12.20 3.45 13.88
N ALA A 446 -12.53 3.08 12.64
CA ALA A 446 -11.68 2.41 11.68
C ALA A 446 -12.17 2.74 10.26
N GLY A 447 -11.29 3.31 9.43
CA GLY A 447 -11.64 3.77 8.09
C GLY A 447 -12.33 5.15 8.08
N ASN A 448 -13.08 5.43 7.02
CA ASN A 448 -13.73 6.71 6.70
C ASN A 448 -12.78 7.92 6.66
N VAL A 449 -12.36 8.50 7.79
CA VAL A 449 -11.33 9.56 7.84
C VAL A 449 -10.34 9.33 8.97
N TRP A 450 -9.08 9.70 8.74
CA TRP A 450 -8.09 9.80 9.79
C TRP A 450 -8.51 10.86 10.80
N GLU A 451 -8.38 10.58 12.08
CA GLU A 451 -8.82 11.49 13.14
C GLU A 451 -7.65 12.11 13.88
N TRP A 452 -7.66 13.44 14.01
CA TRP A 452 -6.79 14.16 14.93
C TRP A 452 -7.03 13.76 16.38
N VAL A 453 -5.94 13.52 17.12
CA VAL A 453 -5.92 13.41 18.58
C VAL A 453 -5.03 14.51 19.17
N ASN A 454 -5.07 14.71 20.49
CA ASN A 454 -4.31 15.77 21.16
C ASN A 454 -2.79 15.55 21.06
N ASP A 455 -2.33 14.31 21.16
CA ASP A 455 -0.92 13.96 21.40
C ASP A 455 0.04 14.40 20.28
N TYR A 456 1.24 14.86 20.66
CA TYR A 456 2.37 14.95 19.74
C TYR A 456 2.86 13.54 19.36
N TYR A 457 3.30 13.35 18.13
CA TYR A 457 3.88 12.08 17.69
C TYR A 457 5.36 11.98 18.11
N GLN A 458 5.70 10.90 18.80
CA GLN A 458 7.05 10.36 18.89
C GLN A 458 6.98 8.83 18.73
N SER A 459 7.90 8.27 17.94
CA SER A 459 7.89 6.85 17.56
C SER A 459 8.23 5.91 18.72
N ASP A 460 9.00 6.37 19.70
CA ASP A 460 9.44 5.61 20.87
C ASP A 460 8.66 5.95 22.15
N TYR A 461 7.65 6.84 22.08
CA TYR A 461 6.93 7.34 23.26
C TYR A 461 6.44 6.24 24.19
N TYR A 462 5.84 5.17 23.66
CA TYR A 462 5.34 4.05 24.47
C TYR A 462 6.46 3.37 25.29
N ALA A 463 7.69 3.31 24.76
CA ALA A 463 8.84 2.77 25.48
C ALA A 463 9.33 3.71 26.59
N THR A 464 9.11 5.03 26.46
CA THR A 464 9.48 6.02 27.49
C THR A 464 8.58 6.00 28.72
N LEU A 465 7.34 5.47 28.61
CA LEU A 465 6.34 5.48 29.67
C LEU A 465 6.68 4.59 30.88
N GLY A 466 7.63 3.66 30.75
CA GLY A 466 8.19 2.91 31.88
C GLY A 466 7.26 1.90 32.56
N GLY A 467 6.04 1.69 32.06
CA GLY A 467 5.06 0.75 32.61
C GLY A 467 3.67 1.35 32.75
N ASN A 468 2.93 0.92 33.78
CA ASN A 468 1.55 1.35 34.03
C ASN A 468 1.45 2.88 34.21
N VAL A 469 0.95 3.59 33.19
CA VAL A 469 0.73 5.03 33.21
C VAL A 469 -0.76 5.37 33.42
N SER A 470 -1.04 6.51 34.03
CA SER A 470 -2.40 7.05 34.18
C SER A 470 -2.58 8.31 33.35
N ASN A 471 -3.65 8.39 32.55
CA ASN A 471 -4.02 9.55 31.72
C ASN A 471 -2.87 10.17 30.89
N PRO A 472 -2.09 9.38 30.11
CA PRO A 472 -1.04 9.93 29.26
C PRO A 472 -1.61 10.96 28.26
N GLN A 473 -0.84 12.02 28.03
CA GLN A 473 -1.16 13.19 27.19
C GLN A 473 -0.19 13.33 26.00
N GLY A 474 0.56 12.28 25.71
CA GLY A 474 1.64 12.29 24.73
C GLY A 474 2.94 12.92 25.26
N PRO A 475 3.95 13.09 24.39
CA PRO A 475 5.12 13.91 24.63
C PRO A 475 4.76 15.37 24.85
N ALA A 476 5.55 16.10 25.63
CA ALA A 476 5.33 17.53 25.89
C ALA A 476 5.53 18.43 24.63
N SER A 477 6.21 17.94 23.60
CA SER A 477 6.49 18.67 22.35
C SER A 477 6.86 17.71 21.22
N GLY A 478 6.57 18.09 19.97
CA GLY A 478 7.03 17.42 18.76
C GLY A 478 6.68 18.21 17.50
N ASP A 479 7.24 17.82 16.36
CA ASP A 479 7.03 18.49 15.06
C ASP A 479 5.79 17.98 14.31
N SER A 480 5.07 17.01 14.88
CA SER A 480 3.89 16.38 14.28
C SER A 480 2.90 15.96 15.37
N ARG A 481 1.61 15.92 15.04
CA ARG A 481 0.55 15.36 15.90
C ARG A 481 0.17 13.97 15.40
N VAL A 482 -0.48 13.19 16.25
CA VAL A 482 -0.92 11.84 15.92
C VAL A 482 -2.27 11.89 15.17
N LEU A 483 -2.40 11.02 14.16
CA LEU A 483 -3.65 10.64 13.49
C LEU A 483 -3.99 9.18 13.80
N ARG A 484 -5.29 8.87 13.92
CA ARG A 484 -5.81 7.53 14.29
C ARG A 484 -6.94 7.05 13.37
N GLY A 485 -7.20 5.74 13.36
CA GLY A 485 -8.33 5.11 12.66
C GLY A 485 -8.10 4.65 11.22
N GLY A 486 -7.14 5.21 10.50
CA GLY A 486 -7.10 5.04 9.04
C GLY A 486 -8.19 5.88 8.36
N SER A 487 -8.41 5.67 7.06
CA SER A 487 -9.40 6.43 6.28
C SER A 487 -10.04 5.56 5.19
N TRP A 488 -10.96 6.13 4.40
CA TRP A 488 -11.57 5.48 3.24
C TRP A 488 -10.55 4.97 2.23
N GLY A 489 -9.37 5.60 2.15
CA GLY A 489 -8.25 5.19 1.30
C GLY A 489 -7.23 4.26 1.97
N SER A 490 -7.42 3.89 3.24
CA SER A 490 -6.47 3.04 3.98
C SER A 490 -6.76 1.56 3.79
N ASN A 491 -5.70 0.75 3.63
CA ASN A 491 -5.80 -0.70 3.54
C ASN A 491 -6.02 -1.36 4.91
N VAL A 492 -6.02 -2.70 4.95
CA VAL A 492 -6.24 -3.53 6.15
C VAL A 492 -5.26 -3.22 7.29
N SER A 493 -3.97 -2.94 7.00
CA SER A 493 -2.99 -2.63 8.05
C SER A 493 -3.16 -1.21 8.60
N GLY A 494 -3.68 -0.28 7.77
CA GLY A 494 -3.95 1.10 8.14
C GLY A 494 -5.13 1.32 9.10
N VAL A 495 -6.11 0.42 9.10
CA VAL A 495 -7.39 0.55 9.86
C VAL A 495 -7.43 -0.23 11.18
N ARG A 496 -6.29 -0.74 11.66
CA ARG A 496 -6.19 -1.39 12.99
C ARG A 496 -6.30 -0.34 14.10
N SER A 497 -6.95 -0.67 15.22
CA SER A 497 -7.16 0.29 16.32
C SER A 497 -5.87 0.76 17.00
N ALA A 498 -4.77 0.00 16.89
CA ALA A 498 -3.46 0.41 17.40
C ALA A 498 -2.63 1.22 16.38
N ASN A 499 -3.04 1.31 15.10
CA ASN A 499 -2.23 1.92 14.03
C ASN A 499 -2.05 3.43 14.21
N ARG A 500 -0.81 3.89 14.14
CA ARG A 500 -0.42 5.29 14.33
C ARG A 500 -0.01 5.92 13.00
N LEU A 501 -0.36 7.17 12.80
CA LEU A 501 0.21 7.99 11.73
C LEU A 501 0.65 9.34 12.34
N ARG A 502 1.76 9.89 11.86
CA ARG A 502 2.19 11.25 12.16
C ARG A 502 1.73 12.19 11.06
N PHE A 503 1.29 13.39 11.40
CA PHE A 503 0.98 14.43 10.42
C PHE A 503 1.38 15.80 10.93
N ASP A 504 1.79 16.68 10.01
CA ASP A 504 2.13 18.06 10.31
C ASP A 504 0.84 18.80 10.74
N PRO A 505 0.78 19.38 11.96
CA PRO A 505 -0.44 19.96 12.52
C PRO A 505 -0.94 21.18 11.74
N SER A 506 -0.11 21.78 10.90
CA SER A 506 -0.48 22.92 10.04
C SER A 506 -1.20 22.49 8.75
N LEU A 507 -1.05 21.23 8.34
CA LEU A 507 -1.56 20.71 7.06
C LEU A 507 -3.00 20.17 7.15
N THR A 508 -3.62 20.06 5.99
CA THR A 508 -5.00 19.58 5.80
C THR A 508 -5.05 18.57 4.67
N ASP A 509 -5.87 17.53 4.77
CA ASP A 509 -6.06 16.56 3.68
C ASP A 509 -7.52 16.12 3.50
N ILE A 510 -7.77 15.50 2.34
CA ILE A 510 -9.07 15.00 1.84
C ILE A 510 -9.64 13.81 2.61
N ASN A 511 -8.84 13.26 3.52
CA ASN A 511 -9.14 12.07 4.30
C ASN A 511 -8.78 12.25 5.77
N VAL A 512 -8.69 13.51 6.23
CA VAL A 512 -8.41 13.89 7.63
C VAL A 512 -9.58 14.71 8.17
N GLY A 513 -10.13 14.23 9.28
CA GLY A 513 -11.15 14.85 10.11
C GLY A 513 -10.80 14.70 11.60
N PHE A 514 -11.79 14.66 12.47
CA PHE A 514 -11.60 14.51 13.92
C PHE A 514 -12.92 14.17 14.64
N ARG A 515 -12.81 13.76 15.91
CA ARG A 515 -13.91 13.69 16.88
C ARG A 515 -13.49 14.29 18.21
N CYS A 516 -14.42 14.75 19.03
CA CYS A 516 -14.10 15.34 20.34
C CYS A 516 -14.34 14.35 21.50
N SER A 517 -13.70 14.62 22.64
CA SER A 517 -13.96 14.01 23.94
C SER A 517 -14.32 15.06 24.98
N ARG A 518 -14.70 14.64 26.19
CA ARG A 518 -14.88 15.50 27.37
C ARG A 518 -14.75 14.69 28.64
N GLY A 519 -14.10 15.23 29.67
CA GLY A 519 -14.09 14.62 31.01
C GLY A 519 -15.49 14.42 31.62
N THR A 520 -15.59 13.59 32.65
CA THR A 520 -16.84 13.40 33.43
C THR A 520 -16.98 14.35 34.62
N SER A 521 -15.95 15.14 34.93
CA SER A 521 -15.99 16.16 35.98
C SER A 521 -16.71 17.42 35.49
N PRO A 522 -17.49 18.12 36.35
CA PRO A 522 -18.19 19.37 36.00
C PRO A 522 -17.28 20.55 35.67
#